data_AF-A0A957CQM6-F1
#
_entry.id   AF-A0A957CQM6-F1
#
_cell.length_a   1.000
_cell.length_b   1.000
_cell.length_c   1.000
_cell.angle_alpha   90.00
_cell.angle_beta   90.00
_cell.angle_gamma   90.00
#
_symmetry.space_group_name_H-M   'P 1'
#
loop_
_entity.id
_entity.type
_entity.pdbx_description
1 polymer ?
#
loop_
_entity_poly.entity_id
_entity_poly.type
_entity_poly.pdbx_seq_one_letter_code
_entity_poly.pdbx_strand_id
1 'polypeptide(L)'
;MSEFPFLSVIALSPIVTAVIILMMPKERGENSRMLALAAMILGLVLSAFVYFGYNSDLPATGTAWADTLRFVEDHPWIPGLNISYTLGVDGLSATLVFLTSIVGVGGVLISWSIDDRPREFMAFFMLLVAGVQGVFVAVDAFLLFFFYELAVLPMYVMIVIWGWKERREYASMKLTLYLLIGSFISFIAFLVLYFQLPEPTFDLRVWAEYDFARSLQIIWFLPLFLGFAVLAGTFPFHNWSPDGHVAAPTAVSMIHAGVLMKLGAYASMRVGIQILPEGTVYWMPFIILLTLINVVYGSLIAMRQRDMKYL
;
A
#
# COMPACT_ATOMS: atom_id res chain seq x y z
N MET A 1 -31.04 4.19 -1.67
CA MET A 1 -30.54 5.20 -0.72
C MET A 1 -29.03 5.14 -0.82
N SER A 2 -28.33 6.23 -1.10
CA SER A 2 -26.87 6.20 -1.17
C SER A 2 -26.33 5.96 0.24
N GLU A 3 -25.76 4.78 0.48
CA GLU A 3 -25.01 4.53 1.71
C GLU A 3 -23.86 5.53 1.81
N PHE A 4 -23.49 5.91 3.03
CA PHE A 4 -22.40 6.84 3.26
C PHE A 4 -21.08 6.24 2.72
N PRO A 5 -20.26 6.98 1.95
CA PRO A 5 -19.07 6.44 1.30
C PRO A 5 -17.87 6.38 2.26
N PHE A 6 -17.92 5.42 3.19
CA PHE A 6 -16.90 5.24 4.24
C PHE A 6 -15.49 5.10 3.69
N LEU A 7 -15.29 4.26 2.68
CA LEU A 7 -13.97 3.94 2.14
C LEU A 7 -13.41 5.11 1.31
N SER A 8 -14.24 5.78 0.51
CA SER A 8 -13.83 7.00 -0.17
C SER A 8 -13.38 8.07 0.82
N VAL A 9 -14.12 8.28 1.92
CA VAL A 9 -13.73 9.29 2.92
C VAL A 9 -12.41 8.90 3.60
N ILE A 10 -12.22 7.62 3.95
CA ILE A 10 -10.96 7.15 4.56
C ILE A 10 -9.77 7.35 3.61
N ALA A 11 -9.91 6.99 2.33
CA ALA A 11 -8.81 7.03 1.36
C ALA A 11 -8.53 8.43 0.81
N LEU A 12 -9.58 9.24 0.56
CA LEU A 12 -9.46 10.54 -0.13
C LEU A 12 -9.36 11.73 0.83
N SER A 13 -9.86 11.65 2.07
CA SER A 13 -9.75 12.78 3.00
C SER A 13 -8.31 13.22 3.29
N PRO A 14 -7.28 12.33 3.35
CA PRO A 14 -5.91 12.79 3.47
C PRO A 14 -5.42 13.50 2.20
N ILE A 15 -5.88 13.10 0.99
CA ILE A 15 -5.54 13.81 -0.26
C ILE A 15 -6.13 15.23 -0.24
N VAL A 16 -7.41 15.36 0.09
CA VAL A 16 -8.09 16.66 0.21
C VAL A 16 -7.38 17.52 1.25
N THR A 17 -7.01 16.93 2.39
CA THR A 17 -6.25 17.60 3.44
C THR A 17 -4.88 18.07 2.95
N ALA A 18 -4.14 17.25 2.22
CA ALA A 18 -2.85 17.62 1.65
C ALA A 18 -2.98 18.82 0.70
N VAL A 19 -3.98 18.82 -0.17
CA VAL A 19 -4.25 19.93 -1.10
C VAL A 19 -4.55 21.22 -0.33
N ILE A 20 -5.43 21.15 0.67
CA ILE A 20 -5.74 22.31 1.52
C ILE A 20 -4.48 22.83 2.22
N ILE A 21 -3.68 21.94 2.82
CA ILE A 21 -2.42 22.30 3.48
C ILE A 21 -1.47 23.01 2.52
N LEU A 22 -1.32 22.54 1.28
CA LEU A 22 -0.41 23.15 0.29
C LEU A 22 -0.90 24.54 -0.16
N MET A 23 -2.21 24.79 -0.16
CA MET A 23 -2.80 26.09 -0.48
C MET A 23 -2.69 27.11 0.67
N MET A 24 -2.40 26.68 1.90
CA MET A 24 -2.26 27.58 3.04
C MET A 24 -0.96 28.39 2.98
N PRO A 25 -0.92 29.65 3.49
CA PRO A 25 0.32 30.41 3.63
C PRO A 25 1.40 29.68 4.42
N LYS A 26 2.67 29.93 4.10
CA LYS A 26 3.84 29.23 4.69
C LYS A 26 3.92 29.39 6.20
N GLU A 27 3.41 30.49 6.73
CA GLU A 27 3.45 30.87 8.14
C GLU A 27 2.48 30.03 9.00
N ARG A 28 1.57 29.26 8.38
CA ARG A 28 0.54 28.49 9.07
C ARG A 28 0.94 27.03 9.36
N GLY A 29 2.19 26.82 9.79
CA GLY A 29 2.71 25.50 10.12
C GLY A 29 1.88 24.77 11.17
N GLU A 30 1.46 25.43 12.26
CA GLU A 30 0.65 24.80 13.30
C GLU A 30 -0.72 24.33 12.79
N ASN A 31 -1.40 25.17 12.00
CA ASN A 31 -2.69 24.84 11.42
C ASN A 31 -2.61 23.63 10.48
N SER A 32 -1.51 23.47 9.73
CA SER A 32 -1.31 22.28 8.89
C SER A 32 -1.24 20.98 9.70
N ARG A 33 -0.60 21.02 10.88
CA ARG A 33 -0.49 19.87 11.77
C ARG A 33 -1.84 19.52 12.37
N MET A 34 -2.58 20.53 12.84
CA MET A 34 -3.95 20.35 13.37
C MET A 34 -4.89 19.77 12.32
N LEU A 35 -4.83 20.26 11.07
CA LEU A 35 -5.67 19.76 9.99
C LEU A 35 -5.33 18.31 9.63
N ALA A 36 -4.04 17.98 9.53
CA ALA A 36 -3.58 16.62 9.32
C ALA A 36 -4.05 15.67 10.44
N LEU A 37 -3.97 16.09 11.70
CA LEU A 37 -4.47 15.30 12.82
C LEU A 37 -5.99 15.14 12.78
N ALA A 38 -6.75 16.19 12.47
CA ALA A 38 -8.20 16.09 12.33
C ALA A 38 -8.59 15.06 11.26
N ALA A 39 -7.91 15.08 10.10
CA ALA A 39 -8.11 14.10 9.03
C ALA A 39 -7.76 12.68 9.49
N MET A 40 -6.66 12.49 10.22
CA MET A 40 -6.27 11.18 10.73
C MET A 40 -7.20 10.64 11.83
N ILE A 41 -7.73 11.51 12.69
CA ILE A 41 -8.72 11.12 13.71
C ILE A 41 -10.05 10.74 13.03
N LEU A 42 -10.48 11.48 12.01
CA LEU A 42 -11.63 11.10 11.19
C LEU A 42 -11.41 9.72 10.55
N GLY A 43 -10.26 9.50 9.90
CA GLY A 43 -9.90 8.21 9.32
C GLY A 43 -9.85 7.08 10.37
N LEU A 44 -9.34 7.35 11.57
CA LEU A 44 -9.30 6.39 12.67
C LEU A 44 -10.70 5.97 13.13
N VAL A 45 -11.60 6.92 13.34
CA VAL A 45 -12.98 6.64 13.76
C VAL A 45 -13.72 5.85 12.68
N LEU A 46 -13.61 6.26 11.42
CA LEU A 46 -14.29 5.57 10.31
C LEU A 46 -13.70 4.18 10.06
N SER A 47 -12.38 4.03 10.08
CA SER A 47 -11.74 2.71 9.93
C SER A 47 -12.01 1.77 11.10
N ALA A 48 -12.15 2.29 12.33
CA ALA A 48 -12.61 1.49 13.46
C ALA A 48 -14.06 1.01 13.25
N PHE A 49 -14.95 1.89 12.79
CA PHE A 49 -16.32 1.52 12.44
C PHE A 49 -16.38 0.43 11.36
N VAL A 50 -15.59 0.59 10.29
CA VAL A 50 -15.47 -0.42 9.22
C VAL A 50 -14.94 -1.75 9.75
N TYR A 51 -13.89 -1.73 10.59
CA TYR A 51 -13.30 -2.93 11.17
C TYR A 51 -14.26 -3.69 12.09
N PHE A 52 -14.89 -3.00 13.05
CA PHE A 52 -15.84 -3.65 13.96
C PHE A 52 -17.13 -4.03 13.24
N GLY A 53 -17.58 -3.24 12.26
CA GLY A 53 -18.71 -3.56 11.41
C GLY A 53 -18.50 -4.86 10.64
N TYR A 54 -17.34 -5.00 9.98
CA TYR A 54 -16.98 -6.24 9.28
C TYR A 54 -16.94 -7.45 10.21
N ASN A 55 -16.29 -7.32 11.38
CA ASN A 55 -16.13 -8.43 12.33
C ASN A 55 -17.41 -8.80 13.07
N SER A 56 -18.46 -7.97 13.02
CA SER A 56 -19.75 -8.28 13.64
C SER A 56 -20.61 -9.26 12.84
N ASP A 57 -20.37 -9.35 11.53
CA ASP A 57 -21.10 -10.23 10.60
C ASP A 57 -20.12 -10.86 9.60
N LEU A 58 -19.31 -11.80 10.12
CA LEU A 58 -18.30 -12.48 9.32
C LEU A 58 -18.95 -13.39 8.26
N PRO A 59 -18.49 -13.34 7.00
CA PRO A 59 -18.91 -14.29 5.98
C PRO A 59 -18.65 -15.74 6.41
N ALA A 60 -19.53 -16.66 6.00
CA ALA A 60 -19.35 -18.09 6.28
C ALA A 60 -18.08 -18.64 5.62
N THR A 61 -17.40 -19.58 6.27
CA THR A 61 -16.19 -20.22 5.72
C THR A 61 -16.48 -20.82 4.34
N GLY A 62 -15.65 -20.47 3.36
CA GLY A 62 -15.76 -20.96 1.98
C GLY A 62 -16.56 -20.06 1.03
N THR A 63 -17.08 -18.91 1.50
CA THR A 63 -17.61 -17.87 0.61
C THR A 63 -16.56 -17.38 -0.36
N ALA A 64 -16.94 -17.19 -1.64
CA ALA A 64 -16.08 -16.59 -2.65
C ALA A 64 -15.65 -15.18 -2.22
N TRP A 65 -14.43 -14.79 -2.55
CA TRP A 65 -13.85 -13.53 -2.07
C TRP A 65 -14.71 -12.32 -2.43
N ALA A 66 -15.23 -12.24 -3.66
CA ALA A 66 -16.07 -11.13 -4.11
C ALA A 66 -17.29 -10.93 -3.20
N ASP A 67 -17.90 -12.02 -2.72
CA ASP A 67 -19.04 -12.02 -1.80
C ASP A 67 -18.65 -11.72 -0.34
N THR A 68 -17.36 -11.81 -0.01
CA THR A 68 -16.85 -11.41 1.32
C THR A 68 -16.69 -9.91 1.48
N LEU A 69 -16.69 -9.15 0.37
CA LEU A 69 -16.50 -7.71 0.40
C LEU A 69 -17.69 -7.01 1.08
N ARG A 70 -17.37 -5.98 1.86
CA ARG A 70 -18.33 -5.09 2.53
C ARG A 70 -17.93 -3.65 2.28
N PHE A 71 -18.87 -2.73 2.55
CA PHE A 71 -18.70 -1.29 2.30
C PHE A 71 -18.31 -1.01 0.84
N VAL A 72 -18.94 -1.73 -0.09
CA VAL A 72 -18.58 -1.66 -1.51
C VAL A 72 -19.09 -0.35 -2.11
N GLU A 73 -18.18 0.42 -2.70
CA GLU A 73 -18.47 1.66 -3.41
C GLU A 73 -18.03 1.46 -4.86
N ASP A 74 -18.98 1.49 -5.79
CA ASP A 74 -18.73 1.09 -7.18
C ASP A 74 -19.20 2.15 -8.16
N HIS A 75 -18.24 2.79 -8.84
CA HIS A 75 -18.50 3.86 -9.78
C HIS A 75 -17.63 3.73 -11.04
N PRO A 76 -18.16 3.98 -12.25
CA PRO A 76 -17.35 3.99 -13.45
C PRO A 76 -16.34 5.16 -13.41
N TRP A 77 -15.06 4.88 -13.69
CA TRP A 77 -14.02 5.91 -13.70
C TRP A 77 -13.53 6.24 -15.11
N ILE A 78 -13.05 5.25 -15.87
CA ILE A 78 -12.64 5.41 -17.27
C ILE A 78 -13.36 4.33 -18.10
N PRO A 79 -14.60 4.61 -18.57
CA PRO A 79 -15.44 3.62 -19.23
C PRO A 79 -14.82 3.02 -20.50
N GLY A 80 -14.05 3.80 -21.26
CA GLY A 80 -13.40 3.33 -22.49
C GLY A 80 -12.33 2.25 -22.27
N LEU A 81 -11.86 2.08 -21.04
CA LEU A 81 -10.88 1.06 -20.65
C LEU A 81 -11.45 0.09 -19.59
N ASN A 82 -12.75 0.17 -19.29
CA ASN A 82 -13.39 -0.57 -18.20
C ASN A 82 -12.61 -0.49 -16.87
N ILE A 83 -12.12 0.71 -16.55
CA ILE A 83 -11.51 1.00 -15.25
C ILE A 83 -12.60 1.58 -14.35
N SER A 84 -12.77 0.98 -13.19
CA SER A 84 -13.78 1.38 -12.20
C SER A 84 -13.12 1.95 -10.95
N TYR A 85 -13.80 2.92 -10.35
CA TYR A 85 -13.55 3.31 -8.97
C TYR A 85 -14.35 2.35 -8.08
N THR A 86 -13.80 1.15 -7.90
CA THR A 86 -14.40 0.11 -7.05
C THR A 86 -13.58 -0.02 -5.78
N LEU A 87 -14.20 0.33 -4.66
CA LEU A 87 -13.65 0.12 -3.33
C LEU A 87 -14.41 -0.98 -2.60
N GLY A 88 -13.74 -1.65 -1.68
CA GLY A 88 -14.34 -2.65 -0.81
C GLY A 88 -13.34 -3.16 0.21
N VAL A 89 -13.83 -3.72 1.30
CA VAL A 89 -12.98 -4.35 2.32
C VAL A 89 -13.44 -5.77 2.63
N ASP A 90 -12.48 -6.66 2.76
CA ASP A 90 -12.61 -7.93 3.47
C ASP A 90 -11.89 -7.87 4.82
N GLY A 91 -11.80 -8.99 5.54
CA GLY A 91 -11.18 -9.05 6.87
C GLY A 91 -9.70 -8.63 6.87
N LEU A 92 -8.96 -8.92 5.80
CA LEU A 92 -7.56 -8.52 5.66
C LEU A 92 -7.46 -7.00 5.42
N SER A 93 -8.24 -6.48 4.47
CA SER A 93 -8.27 -5.04 4.15
C SER A 93 -8.74 -4.22 5.34
N ALA A 94 -9.84 -4.59 6.00
CA ALA A 94 -10.39 -3.86 7.14
C ALA A 94 -9.35 -3.74 8.28
N THR A 95 -8.59 -4.79 8.54
CA THR A 95 -7.52 -4.80 9.55
C THR A 95 -6.39 -3.83 9.17
N LEU A 96 -5.94 -3.85 7.92
CA LEU A 96 -4.83 -3.02 7.44
C LEU A 96 -5.22 -1.55 7.30
N VAL A 97 -6.46 -1.25 6.92
CA VAL A 97 -7.03 0.10 6.89
C VAL A 97 -7.07 0.71 8.29
N PHE A 98 -7.52 -0.08 9.28
CA PHE A 98 -7.55 0.38 10.68
C PHE A 98 -6.14 0.58 11.25
N LEU A 99 -5.23 -0.37 11.01
CA LEU A 99 -3.83 -0.24 11.42
C LEU A 99 -3.15 1.00 10.79
N THR A 100 -3.44 1.28 9.51
CA THR A 100 -2.90 2.45 8.82
C THR A 100 -3.36 3.76 9.47
N SER A 101 -4.61 3.83 9.92
CA SER A 101 -5.11 4.99 10.65
C SER A 101 -4.43 5.17 12.01
N ILE A 102 -4.22 4.08 12.77
CA ILE A 102 -3.51 4.13 14.06
C ILE A 102 -2.08 4.64 13.88
N VAL A 103 -1.34 4.04 12.94
CA VAL A 103 0.06 4.44 12.67
C VAL A 103 0.11 5.85 12.10
N GLY A 104 -0.85 6.24 11.26
CA GLY A 104 -0.92 7.59 10.70
C GLY A 104 -1.19 8.66 11.76
N VAL A 105 -2.11 8.44 12.72
CA VAL A 105 -2.27 9.35 13.87
C VAL A 105 -0.96 9.52 14.63
N GLY A 106 -0.29 8.41 14.98
CA GLY A 106 1.01 8.46 15.65
C GLY A 106 2.08 9.18 14.83
N GLY A 107 2.07 8.99 13.51
CA GLY A 107 2.99 9.64 12.59
C GLY A 107 2.75 11.15 12.46
N VAL A 108 1.50 11.64 12.49
CA VAL A 108 1.26 13.09 12.56
C VAL A 108 1.78 13.62 13.90
N LEU A 109 1.40 12.98 15.02
CA LEU A 109 1.77 13.41 16.38
C LEU A 109 3.29 13.53 16.58
N ILE A 110 4.07 12.52 16.17
CA ILE A 110 5.54 12.58 16.30
C ILE A 110 6.15 13.67 15.40
N SER A 111 5.51 13.97 14.27
CA SER A 111 5.97 14.96 13.30
C SER A 111 5.70 16.40 13.71
N TRP A 112 5.04 16.65 14.86
CA TRP A 112 4.98 18.00 15.44
C TRP A 112 6.36 18.57 15.74
N SER A 113 7.35 17.70 15.95
CA SER A 113 8.77 18.05 16.15
C SER A 113 9.50 18.50 14.88
N ILE A 114 8.89 18.41 13.69
CA ILE A 114 9.50 18.85 12.43
C ILE A 114 9.26 20.34 12.25
N ASP A 115 10.31 21.15 12.39
CA ASP A 115 10.26 22.61 12.23
C ASP A 115 10.63 23.10 10.82
N ASP A 116 11.41 22.32 10.06
CA ASP A 116 11.74 22.63 8.68
C ASP A 116 10.56 22.28 7.77
N ARG A 117 9.98 23.29 7.11
CA ARG A 117 8.89 23.13 6.13
C ARG A 117 7.74 22.22 6.62
N PRO A 118 7.14 22.49 7.80
CA PRO A 118 6.15 21.62 8.44
C PRO A 118 4.91 21.41 7.58
N ARG A 119 4.51 22.46 6.84
CA ARG A 119 3.37 22.43 5.93
C ARG A 119 3.56 21.38 4.83
N GLU A 120 4.68 21.44 4.12
CA GLU A 120 5.01 20.49 3.07
C GLU A 120 5.17 19.09 3.63
N PHE A 121 5.83 18.94 4.78
CA PHE A 121 5.96 17.63 5.44
C PHE A 121 4.58 17.01 5.69
N MET A 122 3.65 17.77 6.31
CA MET A 122 2.31 17.27 6.62
C MET A 122 1.51 16.93 5.36
N ALA A 123 1.62 17.75 4.30
CA ALA A 123 0.95 17.46 3.04
C ALA A 123 1.48 16.15 2.39
N PHE A 124 2.79 15.97 2.28
CA PHE A 124 3.36 14.74 1.71
C PHE A 124 3.09 13.52 2.61
N PHE A 125 3.07 13.68 3.93
CA PHE A 125 2.69 12.63 4.85
C PHE A 125 1.22 12.20 4.66
N MET A 126 0.31 13.16 4.43
CA MET A 126 -1.08 12.85 4.11
C MET A 126 -1.24 12.15 2.76
N LEU A 127 -0.49 12.55 1.73
CA LEU A 127 -0.46 11.82 0.45
C LEU A 127 0.06 10.39 0.60
N LEU A 128 1.11 10.20 1.40
CA LEU A 128 1.65 8.88 1.73
C LEU A 128 0.58 8.00 2.39
N VAL A 129 -0.12 8.53 3.40
CA VAL A 129 -1.21 7.81 4.08
C VAL A 129 -2.34 7.47 3.10
N ALA A 130 -2.75 8.41 2.25
CA ALA A 130 -3.78 8.17 1.24
C ALA A 130 -3.40 7.05 0.27
N GLY A 131 -2.16 7.02 -0.21
CA GLY A 131 -1.64 5.92 -1.03
C GLY A 131 -1.76 4.58 -0.33
N VAL A 132 -1.31 4.48 0.92
CA VAL A 132 -1.37 3.24 1.70
C VAL A 132 -2.83 2.81 1.93
N GLN A 133 -3.71 3.72 2.36
CA GLN A 133 -5.12 3.42 2.58
C GLN A 133 -5.79 2.94 1.29
N GLY A 134 -5.56 3.66 0.19
CA GLY A 134 -6.14 3.38 -1.10
C GLY A 134 -5.79 2.00 -1.64
N VAL A 135 -4.56 1.52 -1.47
CA VAL A 135 -4.19 0.15 -1.87
C VAL A 135 -5.02 -0.91 -1.13
N PHE A 136 -5.26 -0.71 0.17
CA PHE A 136 -6.00 -1.68 0.97
C PHE A 136 -7.50 -1.70 0.68
N VAL A 137 -8.07 -0.60 0.18
CA VAL A 137 -9.49 -0.54 -0.17
C VAL A 137 -9.78 -0.76 -1.66
N ALA A 138 -8.76 -0.70 -2.53
CA ALA A 138 -8.95 -0.85 -3.97
C ALA A 138 -9.30 -2.30 -4.37
N VAL A 139 -10.40 -2.43 -5.11
CA VAL A 139 -10.90 -3.69 -5.70
C VAL A 139 -10.73 -3.70 -7.23
N ASP A 140 -10.29 -2.59 -7.81
CA ASP A 140 -9.84 -2.51 -9.20
C ASP A 140 -8.30 -2.53 -9.25
N ALA A 141 -7.72 -3.35 -10.13
CA ALA A 141 -6.27 -3.55 -10.24
C ALA A 141 -5.52 -2.30 -10.71
N PHE A 142 -6.11 -1.50 -11.61
CA PHE A 142 -5.51 -0.23 -12.01
C PHE A 142 -5.57 0.78 -10.86
N LEU A 143 -6.69 0.85 -10.15
CA LEU A 143 -6.83 1.69 -8.96
C LEU A 143 -5.86 1.30 -7.84
N LEU A 144 -5.68 -0.01 -7.62
CA LEU A 144 -4.69 -0.55 -6.69
C LEU A 144 -3.28 -0.10 -7.07
N PHE A 145 -2.89 -0.25 -8.34
CA PHE A 145 -1.61 0.23 -8.84
C PHE A 145 -1.46 1.76 -8.67
N PHE A 146 -2.49 2.54 -8.99
CA PHE A 146 -2.48 3.99 -8.82
C PHE A 146 -2.18 4.41 -7.38
N PHE A 147 -2.88 3.82 -6.40
CA PHE A 147 -2.63 4.11 -5.00
C PHE A 147 -1.29 3.58 -4.50
N TYR A 148 -0.83 2.46 -5.05
CA TYR A 148 0.49 1.90 -4.77
C TYR A 148 1.60 2.89 -5.16
N GLU A 149 1.53 3.45 -6.38
CA GLU A 149 2.44 4.50 -6.84
C GLU A 149 2.30 5.78 -6.01
N LEU A 150 1.08 6.15 -5.64
CA LEU A 150 0.82 7.29 -4.75
C LEU A 150 1.45 7.08 -3.36
N ALA A 151 1.64 5.86 -2.88
CA ALA A 151 2.36 5.61 -1.63
C ALA A 151 3.88 5.75 -1.80
N VAL A 152 4.43 5.38 -2.96
CA VAL A 152 5.88 5.40 -3.22
C VAL A 152 6.40 6.82 -3.45
N LEU A 153 5.71 7.63 -4.26
CA LEU A 153 6.22 8.94 -4.69
C LEU A 153 6.41 9.95 -3.53
N PRO A 154 5.45 10.13 -2.59
CA PRO A 154 5.63 11.00 -1.45
C PRO A 154 6.76 10.52 -0.53
N MET A 155 6.93 9.20 -0.36
CA MET A 155 8.02 8.66 0.46
C MET A 155 9.38 9.12 -0.03
N TYR A 156 9.63 9.08 -1.34
CA TYR A 156 10.88 9.58 -1.93
C TYR A 156 11.14 11.04 -1.53
N VAL A 157 10.14 11.90 -1.74
CA VAL A 157 10.23 13.34 -1.42
C VAL A 157 10.48 13.54 0.07
N MET A 158 9.79 12.77 0.91
CA MET A 158 9.92 12.88 2.36
C MET A 158 11.32 12.47 2.85
N ILE A 159 11.90 11.41 2.29
CA ILE A 159 13.26 10.97 2.65
C ILE A 159 14.29 11.97 2.12
N VAL A 160 14.21 12.40 0.86
CA VAL A 160 15.24 13.26 0.26
C VAL A 160 15.29 14.66 0.88
N ILE A 161 14.15 15.20 1.37
CA ILE A 161 14.09 16.53 1.98
C ILE A 161 14.34 16.47 3.50
N TRP A 162 13.68 15.56 4.23
CA TRP A 162 13.71 15.54 5.70
C TRP A 162 14.50 14.38 6.30
N GLY A 163 14.97 13.44 5.49
CA GLY A 163 15.77 12.31 5.95
C GLY A 163 17.17 12.70 6.41
N TRP A 164 17.90 11.73 6.95
CA TRP A 164 19.26 11.94 7.45
C TRP A 164 20.18 12.43 6.33
N LYS A 165 20.66 13.68 6.48
CA LYS A 165 21.51 14.42 5.53
C LYS A 165 22.58 13.59 4.82
N GLU A 166 23.30 12.73 5.53
CA GLU A 166 24.42 11.96 4.97
C GLU A 166 23.99 10.82 4.02
N ARG A 167 22.80 10.26 4.22
CA ARG A 167 22.35 9.04 3.52
C ARG A 167 21.13 9.26 2.64
N ARG A 168 20.41 10.37 2.81
CA ARG A 168 19.07 10.59 2.23
C ARG A 168 19.03 10.51 0.72
N GLU A 169 20.03 11.01 0.00
CA GLU A 169 20.03 11.04 -1.48
C GLU A 169 20.21 9.64 -2.06
N TYR A 170 21.21 8.90 -1.57
CA TYR A 170 21.44 7.52 -1.99
C TYR A 170 20.27 6.62 -1.60
N ALA A 171 19.81 6.70 -0.36
CA ALA A 171 18.75 5.85 0.16
C ALA A 171 17.40 6.11 -0.52
N SER A 172 17.01 7.38 -0.72
CA SER A 172 15.75 7.71 -1.39
C SER A 172 15.76 7.26 -2.85
N MET A 173 16.85 7.47 -3.58
CA MET A 173 16.98 7.03 -4.97
C MET A 173 16.94 5.51 -5.08
N LYS A 174 17.74 4.80 -4.27
CA LYS A 174 17.78 3.34 -4.26
C LYS A 174 16.41 2.74 -3.96
N LEU A 175 15.75 3.22 -2.90
CA LEU A 175 14.39 2.78 -2.55
C LEU A 175 13.45 3.00 -3.72
N THR A 176 13.39 4.22 -4.26
CA THR A 176 12.45 4.57 -5.33
C THR A 176 12.66 3.71 -6.57
N LEU A 177 13.91 3.49 -6.99
CA LEU A 177 14.20 2.65 -8.15
C LEU A 177 13.78 1.19 -7.94
N TYR A 178 14.05 0.62 -6.76
CA TYR A 178 13.61 -0.75 -6.44
C TYR A 178 12.09 -0.86 -6.50
N LEU A 179 11.39 0.06 -5.86
CA LEU A 179 9.94 0.00 -5.74
C LEU A 179 9.23 0.25 -7.07
N LEU A 180 9.70 1.23 -7.85
CA LEU A 180 9.17 1.50 -9.20
C LEU A 180 9.43 0.33 -10.15
N ILE A 181 10.64 -0.22 -10.18
CA ILE A 181 10.91 -1.37 -11.08
C ILE A 181 9.99 -2.54 -10.70
N GLY A 182 9.84 -2.83 -9.40
CA GLY A 182 8.94 -3.87 -8.93
C GLY A 182 7.49 -3.64 -9.35
N SER A 183 6.94 -2.45 -9.09
CA SER A 183 5.55 -2.14 -9.41
C SER A 183 5.25 -2.14 -10.90
N PHE A 184 6.17 -1.65 -11.75
CA PHE A 184 6.02 -1.70 -13.20
C PHE A 184 6.06 -3.14 -13.74
N ILE A 185 6.88 -4.03 -13.16
CA ILE A 185 6.86 -5.46 -13.51
C ILE A 185 5.49 -6.07 -13.19
N SER A 186 4.92 -5.76 -12.01
CA SER A 186 3.57 -6.21 -11.65
C SER A 186 2.49 -5.60 -12.55
N PHE A 187 2.64 -4.33 -12.96
CA PHE A 187 1.70 -3.68 -13.85
C PHE A 187 1.68 -4.30 -15.26
N ILE A 188 2.83 -4.74 -15.79
CA ILE A 188 2.86 -5.50 -17.05
C ILE A 188 2.02 -6.77 -16.92
N ALA A 189 2.09 -7.47 -15.79
CA ALA A 189 1.25 -8.64 -15.55
C ALA A 189 -0.24 -8.27 -15.50
N PHE A 190 -0.61 -7.12 -14.91
CA PHE A 190 -1.99 -6.62 -14.94
C PHE A 190 -2.50 -6.42 -16.37
N LEU A 191 -1.69 -5.79 -17.23
CA LEU A 191 -2.05 -5.58 -18.64
C LEU A 191 -2.23 -6.92 -19.37
N VAL A 192 -1.38 -7.89 -19.10
CA VAL A 192 -1.51 -9.22 -19.70
C VAL A 192 -2.82 -9.86 -19.28
N LEU A 193 -3.14 -9.90 -17.99
CA LEU A 193 -4.40 -10.48 -17.49
C LEU A 193 -5.63 -9.75 -18.06
N TYR A 194 -5.58 -8.41 -18.12
CA TYR A 194 -6.62 -7.58 -18.72
C TYR A 194 -6.96 -8.00 -20.16
N PHE A 195 -5.96 -8.25 -21.00
CA PHE A 195 -6.17 -8.65 -22.40
C PHE A 195 -6.53 -10.14 -22.59
N GLN A 196 -6.50 -10.96 -21.54
CA GLN A 196 -6.94 -12.37 -21.62
C GLN A 196 -8.43 -12.57 -21.35
N LEU A 197 -9.11 -11.53 -20.85
CA LEU A 197 -10.54 -11.56 -20.60
C LEU A 197 -11.33 -11.34 -21.91
N PRO A 198 -12.47 -12.03 -22.11
CA PRO A 198 -13.35 -11.77 -23.25
C PRO A 198 -13.85 -10.32 -23.28
N GLU A 199 -14.18 -9.79 -22.09
CA GLU A 199 -14.47 -8.38 -21.85
C GLU A 199 -13.38 -7.81 -20.94
N PRO A 200 -12.37 -7.11 -21.49
CA PRO A 200 -11.27 -6.57 -20.69
C PRO A 200 -11.76 -5.64 -19.60
N THR A 201 -11.32 -5.86 -18.36
CA THR A 201 -11.64 -5.04 -17.17
C THR A 201 -10.52 -5.14 -16.16
N PHE A 202 -10.37 -4.15 -15.29
CA PHE A 202 -9.46 -4.20 -14.14
C PHE A 202 -10.15 -4.61 -12.83
N ASP A 203 -11.45 -4.92 -12.86
CA ASP A 203 -12.18 -5.38 -11.67
C ASP A 203 -11.65 -6.73 -11.17
N LEU A 204 -11.06 -6.74 -9.97
CA LEU A 204 -10.48 -7.93 -9.36
C LEU A 204 -11.53 -8.99 -9.01
N ARG A 205 -12.80 -8.63 -8.85
CA ARG A 205 -13.89 -9.59 -8.60
C ARG A 205 -14.07 -10.50 -9.81
N VAL A 206 -14.06 -9.90 -11.01
CA VAL A 206 -14.12 -10.64 -12.28
C VAL A 206 -12.87 -11.50 -12.44
N TRP A 207 -11.68 -10.97 -12.13
CA TRP A 207 -10.43 -11.73 -12.24
C TRP A 207 -10.41 -12.93 -11.29
N ALA A 208 -10.99 -12.81 -10.09
CA ALA A 208 -11.01 -13.89 -9.09
C ALA A 208 -11.91 -15.06 -9.49
N GLU A 209 -12.90 -14.82 -10.36
CA GLU A 209 -13.83 -15.85 -10.85
C GLU A 209 -13.45 -16.39 -12.22
N TYR A 210 -12.57 -15.70 -12.95
CA TYR A 210 -12.15 -16.12 -14.29
C TYR A 210 -11.09 -17.23 -14.27
N ASP A 211 -11.30 -18.26 -15.07
CA ASP A 211 -10.37 -19.39 -15.21
C ASP A 211 -9.26 -19.07 -16.22
N PHE A 212 -8.22 -18.36 -15.76
CA PHE A 212 -7.04 -18.11 -16.58
C PHE A 212 -6.31 -19.41 -16.92
N ALA A 213 -5.89 -19.58 -18.18
CA ALA A 213 -5.16 -20.77 -18.62
C ALA A 213 -3.91 -21.03 -17.74
N ARG A 214 -3.73 -22.28 -17.31
CA ARG A 214 -2.61 -22.70 -16.44
C ARG A 214 -1.24 -22.20 -16.87
N SER A 215 -0.94 -22.28 -18.17
CA SER A 215 0.34 -21.84 -18.74
C SER A 215 0.57 -20.34 -18.52
N LEU A 216 -0.48 -19.53 -18.67
CA LEU A 216 -0.46 -18.09 -18.38
C LEU A 216 -0.17 -17.87 -16.90
N GLN A 217 -0.89 -18.57 -16.01
CA GLN A 217 -0.68 -18.44 -14.57
C GLN A 217 0.76 -18.77 -14.17
N ILE A 218 1.33 -19.87 -14.67
CA ILE A 218 2.72 -20.26 -14.38
C ILE A 218 3.71 -19.18 -14.85
N ILE A 219 3.52 -18.61 -16.04
CA ILE A 219 4.45 -17.62 -16.59
C ILE A 219 4.35 -16.28 -15.83
N TRP A 220 3.14 -15.82 -15.57
CA TRP A 220 2.89 -14.46 -15.08
C TRP A 220 2.76 -14.33 -13.57
N PHE A 221 2.53 -15.43 -12.85
CA PHE A 221 2.52 -15.41 -11.39
C PHE A 221 3.85 -14.91 -10.81
N LEU A 222 5.00 -15.40 -11.31
CA LEU A 222 6.29 -15.05 -10.71
C LEU A 222 6.66 -13.56 -10.93
N PRO A 223 6.55 -12.98 -12.13
CA PRO A 223 6.71 -11.52 -12.31
C PRO A 223 5.76 -10.70 -11.44
N LEU A 224 4.49 -11.09 -11.39
CA LEU A 224 3.47 -10.39 -10.60
C LEU A 224 3.78 -10.43 -9.10
N PHE A 225 4.09 -11.61 -8.58
CA PHE A 225 4.44 -11.84 -7.18
C PHE A 225 5.74 -11.12 -6.83
N LEU A 226 6.82 -11.31 -7.61
CA LEU A 226 8.11 -10.69 -7.31
C LEU A 226 8.06 -9.17 -7.40
N GLY A 227 7.32 -8.61 -8.36
CA GLY A 227 7.19 -7.15 -8.49
C GLY A 227 6.62 -6.51 -7.21
N PHE A 228 5.63 -7.13 -6.58
CA PHE A 228 5.12 -6.69 -5.28
C PHE A 228 6.00 -7.12 -4.11
N ALA A 229 6.63 -8.31 -4.18
CA ALA A 229 7.49 -8.83 -3.13
C ALA A 229 8.79 -8.03 -2.95
N VAL A 230 9.21 -7.24 -3.96
CA VAL A 230 10.29 -6.26 -3.82
C VAL A 230 9.95 -5.26 -2.70
N LEU A 231 8.72 -4.75 -2.65
CA LEU A 231 8.27 -3.85 -1.58
C LEU A 231 8.13 -4.56 -0.23
N ALA A 232 7.79 -5.85 -0.24
CA ALA A 232 7.80 -6.67 0.97
C ALA A 232 9.22 -6.94 1.51
N GLY A 233 10.27 -6.60 0.76
CA GLY A 233 11.65 -6.87 1.14
C GLY A 233 11.98 -8.36 1.05
N THR A 234 11.52 -9.07 0.02
CA THR A 234 11.82 -10.49 -0.20
C THR A 234 13.21 -10.68 -0.80
N PHE A 235 13.96 -11.69 -0.34
CA PHE A 235 15.26 -12.08 -0.88
C PHE A 235 15.16 -12.41 -2.38
N PRO A 236 16.11 -11.95 -3.22
CA PRO A 236 17.30 -11.15 -2.89
C PRO A 236 17.09 -9.62 -2.92
N PHE A 237 15.86 -9.15 -3.11
CA PHE A 237 15.53 -7.73 -3.37
C PHE A 237 15.18 -6.93 -2.11
N HIS A 238 15.88 -7.17 -0.99
CA HIS A 238 15.59 -6.55 0.31
C HIS A 238 16.57 -5.45 0.71
N ASN A 239 17.68 -5.27 -0.01
CA ASN A 239 18.79 -4.40 0.43
C ASN A 239 18.42 -2.89 0.47
N TRP A 240 17.32 -2.49 -0.14
CA TRP A 240 16.84 -1.11 -0.15
C TRP A 240 16.16 -0.74 1.17
N SER A 241 15.59 -1.72 1.87
CA SER A 241 14.78 -1.51 3.07
C SER A 241 15.62 -0.97 4.23
N PRO A 242 16.76 -1.57 4.63
CA PRO A 242 17.58 -1.04 5.72
C PRO A 242 18.06 0.39 5.48
N ASP A 243 18.58 0.69 4.29
CA ASP A 243 19.03 2.04 3.93
C ASP A 243 17.87 3.05 3.95
N GLY A 244 16.69 2.64 3.45
CA GLY A 244 15.48 3.44 3.47
C GLY A 244 15.02 3.79 4.89
N HIS A 245 14.92 2.80 5.79
CA HIS A 245 14.52 3.03 7.18
C HIS A 245 15.51 3.93 7.91
N VAL A 246 16.81 3.70 7.73
CA VAL A 246 17.85 4.47 8.40
C VAL A 246 17.87 5.92 7.93
N ALA A 247 17.62 6.17 6.65
CA ALA A 247 17.55 7.53 6.12
C ALA A 247 16.22 8.23 6.46
N ALA A 248 15.12 7.51 6.60
CA ALA A 248 13.80 8.10 6.75
C ALA A 248 13.61 8.90 8.08
N PRO A 249 12.85 10.02 8.05
CA PRO A 249 12.33 10.66 9.25
C PRO A 249 11.50 9.69 10.11
N THR A 250 11.38 9.94 11.41
CA THR A 250 10.71 9.02 12.35
C THR A 250 9.30 8.62 11.91
N ALA A 251 8.44 9.58 11.56
CA ALA A 251 7.08 9.27 11.10
C ALA A 251 7.02 8.49 9.79
N VAL A 252 7.94 8.78 8.86
CA VAL A 252 8.04 8.07 7.59
C VAL A 252 8.49 6.63 7.83
N SER A 253 9.47 6.42 8.72
CA SER A 253 9.90 5.09 9.12
C SER A 253 8.78 4.31 9.83
N MET A 254 8.00 4.98 10.69
CA MET A 254 6.84 4.38 11.37
C MET A 254 5.77 3.87 10.38
N ILE A 255 5.34 4.71 9.42
CA ILE A 255 4.41 4.25 8.37
C ILE A 255 5.05 3.18 7.49
N HIS A 256 6.32 3.37 7.12
CA HIS A 256 7.01 2.46 6.22
C HIS A 256 7.06 1.04 6.80
N ALA A 257 7.59 0.90 8.01
CA ALA A 257 7.69 -0.38 8.70
C ALA A 257 6.32 -0.89 9.17
N GLY A 258 5.45 0.02 9.64
CA GLY A 258 4.16 -0.30 10.22
C GLY A 258 3.18 -0.90 9.21
N VAL A 259 3.03 -0.27 8.04
CA VAL A 259 1.99 -0.62 7.06
C VAL A 259 2.44 -0.63 5.61
N LEU A 260 3.41 0.20 5.21
CA LEU A 260 3.75 0.31 3.78
C LEU A 260 4.45 -0.94 3.24
N MET A 261 5.37 -1.55 3.99
CA MET A 261 5.95 -2.85 3.59
C MET A 261 4.89 -3.96 3.50
N LYS A 262 3.76 -3.81 4.21
CA LYS A 262 2.64 -4.77 4.12
C LYS A 262 1.90 -4.64 2.78
N LEU A 263 2.00 -3.52 2.07
CA LEU A 263 1.42 -3.37 0.73
C LEU A 263 1.97 -4.42 -0.24
N GLY A 264 3.28 -4.69 -0.20
CA GLY A 264 3.91 -5.68 -1.08
C GLY A 264 3.37 -7.09 -0.83
N ALA A 265 3.29 -7.51 0.44
CA ALA A 265 2.72 -8.79 0.81
C ALA A 265 1.22 -8.86 0.50
N TYR A 266 0.47 -7.80 0.84
CA TYR A 266 -0.96 -7.67 0.56
C TYR A 266 -1.28 -7.81 -0.92
N ALA A 267 -0.61 -7.05 -1.78
CA ALA A 267 -0.83 -7.08 -3.23
C ALA A 267 -0.38 -8.43 -3.84
N SER A 268 0.71 -9.01 -3.33
CA SER A 268 1.15 -10.37 -3.72
C SER A 268 0.09 -11.43 -3.37
N MET A 269 -0.57 -11.31 -2.21
CA MET A 269 -1.65 -12.21 -1.81
C MET A 269 -2.91 -11.96 -2.64
N ARG A 270 -3.32 -10.69 -2.76
CA ARG A 270 -4.57 -10.26 -3.38
C ARG A 270 -4.60 -10.50 -4.88
N VAL A 271 -3.51 -10.21 -5.59
CA VAL A 271 -3.48 -10.32 -7.05
C VAL A 271 -2.59 -11.46 -7.53
N GLY A 272 -1.55 -11.82 -6.78
CA GLY A 272 -0.74 -13.00 -7.12
C GLY A 272 -1.46 -14.29 -6.75
N ILE A 273 -1.60 -14.53 -5.44
CA ILE A 273 -2.07 -15.82 -4.92
C ILE A 273 -3.53 -16.09 -5.27
N GLN A 274 -4.38 -15.10 -5.04
CA GLN A 274 -5.82 -15.26 -5.17
C GLN A 274 -6.28 -15.40 -6.64
N ILE A 275 -5.67 -14.64 -7.55
CA ILE A 275 -6.08 -14.60 -8.98
C ILE A 275 -5.38 -15.70 -9.79
N LEU A 276 -4.16 -16.10 -9.41
CA LEU A 276 -3.37 -17.11 -10.14
C LEU A 276 -3.04 -18.32 -9.24
N PRO A 277 -4.04 -19.09 -8.78
CA PRO A 277 -3.86 -20.15 -7.79
C PRO A 277 -3.00 -21.31 -8.32
N GLU A 278 -3.11 -21.70 -9.58
CA GLU A 278 -2.28 -22.78 -10.14
C GLU A 278 -0.83 -22.35 -10.32
N GLY A 279 -0.62 -21.09 -10.73
CA GLY A 279 0.71 -20.47 -10.77
C GLY A 279 1.35 -20.43 -9.37
N THR A 280 0.54 -20.13 -8.35
CA THR A 280 0.95 -20.17 -6.95
C THR A 280 1.43 -21.55 -6.53
N VAL A 281 0.60 -22.59 -6.75
CA VAL A 281 0.95 -23.97 -6.36
C VAL A 281 2.24 -24.42 -7.05
N TYR A 282 2.43 -24.06 -8.32
CA TYR A 282 3.64 -24.39 -9.07
C TYR A 282 4.90 -23.73 -8.47
N TRP A 283 4.84 -22.42 -8.19
CA TRP A 283 5.99 -21.66 -7.68
C TRP A 283 6.15 -21.69 -6.15
N MET A 284 5.20 -22.28 -5.43
CA MET A 284 5.18 -22.34 -3.97
C MET A 284 6.51 -22.84 -3.36
N PRO A 285 7.14 -23.93 -3.84
CA PRO A 285 8.42 -24.38 -3.29
C PRO A 285 9.52 -23.32 -3.42
N PHE A 286 9.53 -22.57 -4.52
CA PHE A 286 10.51 -21.51 -4.75
C PHE A 286 10.24 -20.31 -3.83
N ILE A 287 8.99 -19.88 -3.67
CA ILE A 287 8.64 -18.80 -2.74
C ILE A 287 9.00 -19.18 -1.30
N ILE A 288 8.68 -20.41 -0.88
CA ILE A 288 9.04 -20.92 0.46
C ILE A 288 10.56 -20.86 0.66
N LEU A 289 11.35 -21.24 -0.34
CA LEU A 289 12.80 -21.13 -0.27
C LEU A 289 13.24 -19.67 -0.08
N LEU A 290 12.70 -18.73 -0.84
CA LEU A 290 13.05 -17.31 -0.72
C LEU A 290 12.65 -16.74 0.65
N THR A 291 11.48 -17.09 1.18
CA THR A 291 11.01 -16.61 2.49
C THR A 291 11.80 -17.23 3.64
N LEU A 292 12.19 -18.50 3.54
CA LEU A 292 13.10 -19.15 4.50
C LEU A 292 14.46 -18.47 4.51
N ILE A 293 15.03 -18.16 3.34
CA ILE A 293 16.28 -17.38 3.25
C ILE A 293 16.08 -16.02 3.88
N ASN A 294 14.95 -15.34 3.64
CA ASN A 294 14.65 -14.03 4.23
C ASN A 294 14.73 -14.05 5.75
N VAL A 295 14.09 -15.04 6.39
CA VAL A 295 14.08 -15.19 7.86
C VAL A 295 15.48 -15.46 8.39
N VAL A 296 16.21 -16.42 7.81
CA VAL A 296 17.54 -16.81 8.29
C VAL A 296 18.57 -15.71 8.03
N TYR A 297 18.67 -15.25 6.78
CA TYR A 297 19.65 -14.26 6.35
C TYR A 297 19.41 -12.90 6.99
N GLY A 298 18.15 -12.44 7.06
CA GLY A 298 17.79 -11.20 7.74
C GLY A 298 18.19 -11.22 9.22
N SER A 299 17.92 -12.32 9.92
CA SER A 299 18.31 -12.49 11.33
C SER A 299 19.83 -12.47 11.52
N LEU A 300 20.59 -13.14 10.63
CA LEU A 300 22.05 -13.15 10.69
C LEU A 300 22.67 -11.77 10.40
N ILE A 301 22.08 -11.00 9.48
CA ILE A 301 22.50 -9.61 9.24
C ILE A 301 22.24 -8.76 10.48
N ALA A 302 21.04 -8.85 11.07
CA ALA A 302 20.66 -8.10 12.26
C ALA A 302 21.66 -8.32 13.42
N MET A 303 22.09 -9.56 13.66
CA MET A 303 23.09 -9.89 14.68
C MET A 303 24.47 -9.23 14.46
N ARG A 304 24.78 -8.81 13.23
CA ARG A 304 26.03 -8.12 12.88
C ARG A 304 25.91 -6.60 12.89
N GLN A 305 24.69 -6.06 12.90
CA GLN A 305 24.46 -4.62 12.90
C GLN A 305 24.87 -4.00 14.24
N ARG A 306 25.53 -2.84 14.17
CA ARG A 306 25.93 -2.04 15.34
C ARG A 306 25.12 -0.74 15.47
N ASP A 307 24.51 -0.31 14.37
CA ASP A 307 23.66 0.87 14.33
C ASP A 307 22.23 0.43 14.70
N MET A 308 21.68 1.02 15.76
CA MET A 308 20.36 0.68 16.30
C MET A 308 19.22 0.89 15.31
N LYS A 309 19.40 1.75 14.29
CA LYS A 309 18.38 2.01 13.28
C LYS A 309 18.46 1.02 12.10
N TYR A 310 19.62 0.37 11.93
CA TYR A 310 19.82 -0.73 10.98
C TYR A 310 19.38 -2.09 11.54
N LEU A 311 19.43 -2.26 12.87
CA LEU A 311 18.89 -3.42 13.58
C LEU A 311 17.36 -3.46 13.46
#